data_AF-A0A9D2AXQ3-F1
#
_entry.id   AF-A0A9D2AXQ3-F1
#
_cell.length_a   1.000
_cell.length_b   1.000
_cell.length_c   1.000
_cell.angle_alpha   90.00
_cell.angle_beta   90.00
_cell.angle_gamma   90.00
#
_symmetry.space_group_name_H-M   'P 1'
#
loop_
_entity.id
_entity.type
_entity.pdbx_description
1 polymer ?
#
loop_
_entity_poly.entity_id
_entity_poly.type
_entity_poly.pdbx_seq_one_letter_code
_entity_poly.pdbx_strand_id
1 'polypeptide(L)'
;MKNQSIVIRACLLLLALVTLYVNRGCEKQGQWIDARVLDFGSPAVDGCGFVLEIGDSIYFPANLQEKYQVDKKEIQLKYRLLEDLKTCGFSDSEARYQKLTINAIKDR
;
A
#
# COMPACT_ATOMS: atom_id res chain seq x y z
N MET A 1 -29.67 45.14 16.12
CA MET A 1 -28.28 44.66 15.94
C MET A 1 -27.99 43.38 16.74
N LYS A 2 -28.84 42.34 16.68
CA LYS A 2 -28.61 41.03 17.36
C LYS A 2 -28.43 39.86 16.38
N ASN A 3 -28.90 40.02 15.14
CA ASN A 3 -28.91 38.95 14.13
C ASN A 3 -27.55 38.72 13.46
N GLN A 4 -26.66 39.73 13.43
CA GLN A 4 -25.34 39.58 12.80
C GLN A 4 -24.40 38.65 13.56
N SER A 5 -24.47 38.63 14.90
CA SER A 5 -23.63 37.74 15.72
C SER A 5 -24.03 36.26 15.62
N ILE A 6 -25.30 35.98 15.31
CA ILE A 6 -25.82 34.61 15.15
C ILE A 6 -25.39 34.03 13.79
N VAL A 7 -25.46 34.83 12.73
CA VAL A 7 -25.03 34.42 11.37
C VAL A 7 -23.52 34.13 11.33
N ILE A 8 -22.70 34.96 11.99
CA ILE A 8 -21.24 34.76 12.05
C ILE A 8 -20.88 33.47 12.80
N ARG A 9 -21.57 33.16 13.91
CA ARG A 9 -21.35 31.93 14.67
C ARG A 9 -21.81 30.68 13.92
N ALA A 10 -22.91 30.76 13.19
CA ALA A 10 -23.38 29.67 12.33
C ALA A 10 -22.44 29.41 11.14
N CYS A 11 -21.89 30.48 10.52
CA CYS A 11 -20.89 30.35 9.46
C CYS A 11 -19.57 29.72 9.94
N LEU A 12 -19.10 30.08 11.14
CA LEU A 12 -17.87 29.51 11.72
C LEU A 12 -18.00 28.01 12.02
N LEU A 13 -19.18 27.55 12.44
CA LEU A 13 -19.46 26.13 12.66
C LEU A 13 -19.54 25.32 11.35
N LEU A 14 -20.07 25.91 10.28
CA LEU A 14 -20.13 25.28 8.96
C LEU A 14 -18.75 25.14 8.30
N LEU A 15 -17.83 26.09 8.54
CA LEU A 15 -16.45 25.99 8.01
C LEU A 15 -15.63 24.86 8.65
N ALA A 16 -15.88 24.57 9.94
CA ALA A 16 -15.17 23.51 10.67
C ALA A 16 -15.56 22.09 10.24
N LEU A 17 -16.76 21.90 9.66
CA LEU A 17 -17.21 20.60 9.15
C LEU A 17 -16.60 20.25 7.77
N VAL A 18 -16.16 21.25 7.00
CA VAL A 18 -15.59 21.04 5.66
C VAL A 18 -14.13 20.56 5.71
N THR A 19 -13.39 20.88 6.76
CA THR A 19 -11.97 20.48 6.90
C THR A 19 -11.77 19.01 7.26
N LEU A 20 -12.82 18.29 7.68
CA LEU A 20 -12.75 16.85 8.01
C LEU A 20 -12.78 15.92 6.78
N TYR A 21 -13.07 16.43 5.57
CA TYR A 21 -13.23 15.60 4.38
C TYR A 21 -11.98 15.48 3.48
N VAL A 22 -10.85 16.09 3.87
CA VAL A 22 -9.62 16.11 3.05
C VAL A 22 -8.50 15.27 3.66
N ASN A 23 -8.82 14.08 4.17
CA ASN A 23 -7.84 13.00 4.29
C ASN A 23 -8.08 12.00 3.15
N ARG A 24 -7.95 12.47 1.90
CA ARG A 24 -7.79 11.53 0.79
C ARG A 24 -6.40 10.93 0.94
N GLY A 25 -6.34 9.64 1.25
CA GLY A 25 -5.11 8.86 1.23
C GLY A 25 -4.34 9.18 -0.04
N CYS A 26 -3.13 9.73 0.13
CA CYS A 26 -2.26 10.06 -0.98
C CYS A 26 -1.79 8.74 -1.59
N GLU A 27 -2.48 8.29 -2.63
CA GLU A 27 -2.00 7.18 -3.44
C GLU A 27 -0.75 7.70 -4.17
N LYS A 28 0.44 7.20 -3.79
CA LYS A 28 1.74 7.61 -4.35
C LYS A 28 1.92 7.13 -5.80
N GLN A 29 0.94 7.39 -6.65
CA GLN A 29 0.98 7.00 -8.05
C GLN A 29 2.12 7.77 -8.75
N GLY A 30 3.09 7.03 -9.26
CA GLY A 30 4.15 7.56 -10.13
C GLY A 30 5.48 7.91 -9.45
N GLN A 31 5.58 7.86 -8.11
CA GLN A 31 6.86 8.03 -7.41
C GLN A 31 7.63 6.71 -7.32
N TRP A 32 8.95 6.78 -7.37
CA TRP A 32 9.82 5.64 -7.06
C TRP A 32 9.83 5.42 -5.56
N ILE A 33 9.56 4.19 -5.15
CA ILE A 33 9.51 3.77 -3.75
C ILE A 33 10.55 2.68 -3.52
N ASP A 34 11.30 2.81 -2.44
CA ASP A 34 12.24 1.77 -2.00
C ASP A 34 11.48 0.54 -1.49
N ALA A 35 11.97 -0.63 -1.85
CA ALA A 35 11.44 -1.90 -1.37
C ALA A 35 12.54 -2.94 -1.21
N ARG A 36 12.26 -3.96 -0.41
CA ARG A 36 13.11 -5.14 -0.26
C ARG A 36 12.33 -6.38 -0.67
N VAL A 37 12.94 -7.19 -1.54
CA VAL A 37 12.41 -8.49 -1.92
C VAL A 37 12.70 -9.48 -0.78
N LEU A 38 11.70 -10.25 -0.36
CA LEU A 38 11.85 -11.28 0.67
C LEU A 38 11.35 -12.62 0.13
N ASP A 39 12.10 -13.69 0.37
CA ASP A 39 11.68 -15.05 0.06
C ASP A 39 10.88 -15.63 1.24
N PHE A 40 9.56 -15.76 1.06
CA PHE A 40 8.64 -16.35 2.03
C PHE A 40 8.43 -17.85 1.79
N GLY A 41 9.39 -18.51 1.14
CA GLY A 41 9.40 -19.94 0.90
C GLY A 41 8.54 -20.36 -0.29
N SER A 42 8.68 -21.63 -0.68
CA SER A 42 8.01 -22.16 -1.86
C SER A 42 6.47 -22.17 -1.70
N PRO A 43 5.72 -21.62 -2.67
CA PRO A 43 4.25 -21.68 -2.69
C PRO A 43 3.66 -23.08 -2.60
N ALA A 44 4.44 -24.13 -2.91
CA ALA A 44 3.98 -25.52 -2.87
C ALA A 44 3.97 -26.14 -1.46
N VAL A 45 4.64 -25.52 -0.49
CA VAL A 45 4.82 -26.02 0.89
C VAL A 45 4.36 -25.00 1.93
N ASP A 46 3.33 -24.24 1.57
CA ASP A 46 2.68 -23.19 2.39
C ASP A 46 3.40 -21.82 2.41
N GLY A 47 4.45 -21.66 1.61
CA GLY A 47 5.11 -20.38 1.40
C GLY A 47 4.30 -19.40 0.55
N CYS A 48 4.77 -18.16 0.47
CA CYS A 48 4.15 -17.11 -0.35
C CYS A 48 4.94 -16.84 -1.65
N GLY A 49 6.07 -17.53 -1.83
CA GLY A 49 7.08 -17.18 -2.83
C GLY A 49 7.76 -15.86 -2.45
N PHE A 50 8.09 -15.06 -3.45
CA PHE A 50 8.68 -13.75 -3.24
C PHE A 50 7.63 -12.68 -2.96
N VAL A 51 7.84 -11.91 -1.89
CA VAL A 51 7.03 -10.76 -1.49
C VAL A 51 7.86 -9.49 -1.48
N LEU A 52 7.20 -8.34 -1.36
CA LEU A 52 7.83 -7.03 -1.26
C LEU A 52 7.55 -6.39 0.10
N GLU A 53 8.61 -6.05 0.81
CA GLU A 53 8.56 -5.15 1.96
C GLU A 53 8.69 -3.71 1.48
N ILE A 54 7.66 -2.89 1.74
CA ILE A 54 7.61 -1.47 1.38
C ILE A 54 7.24 -0.69 2.64
N GLY A 55 8.21 0.04 3.20
CA GLY A 55 8.06 0.61 4.54
C GLY A 55 7.85 -0.50 5.57
N ASP A 56 6.76 -0.42 6.34
CA ASP A 56 6.42 -1.41 7.37
C ASP A 56 5.39 -2.45 6.91
N SER A 57 5.08 -2.50 5.60
CA SER A 57 4.03 -3.36 5.03
C SER A 57 4.60 -4.39 4.05
N ILE A 58 4.02 -5.60 4.07
CA ILE A 58 4.34 -6.67 3.14
C ILE A 58 3.25 -6.78 2.07
N TYR A 59 3.67 -6.85 0.81
CA TYR A 59 2.79 -6.94 -0.36
C TYR A 59 3.14 -8.14 -1.22
N PHE A 60 2.13 -8.71 -1.86
CA PHE A 60 2.31 -9.76 -2.85
C PHE A 60 2.42 -9.14 -4.26
N PRO A 61 3.57 -9.27 -4.95
CA PRO A 61 3.74 -8.73 -6.29
C PRO A 61 3.15 -9.66 -7.36
N ALA A 62 2.17 -9.19 -8.12
CA ALA A 62 1.53 -9.98 -9.17
C ALA A 62 2.43 -10.27 -10.38
N ASN A 63 3.51 -9.50 -10.57
CA ASN A 63 4.37 -9.54 -11.76
C ASN A 63 5.85 -9.22 -11.46
N LEU A 64 6.39 -9.74 -10.35
CA LEU A 64 7.83 -9.61 -10.05
C LEU A 64 8.66 -10.43 -11.05
N GLN A 65 9.53 -9.75 -11.81
CA GLN A 65 10.40 -10.40 -12.79
C GLN A 65 11.41 -11.32 -12.09
N GLU A 66 11.72 -12.45 -12.70
CA GLU A 66 12.62 -13.48 -12.15
C GLU A 66 13.99 -12.93 -11.74
N LYS A 67 14.56 -11.99 -12.50
CA LYS A 67 15.85 -11.36 -12.16
C LYS A 67 15.85 -10.58 -10.83
N TYR A 68 14.68 -10.25 -10.30
CA TYR A 68 14.50 -9.60 -9.00
C TYR A 68 14.10 -10.57 -7.89
N GLN A 69 13.84 -11.85 -8.21
CA GLN A 69 13.50 -12.90 -7.24
C GLN A 69 14.74 -13.42 -6.52
N VAL A 70 15.38 -12.52 -5.75
CA VAL A 70 16.55 -12.80 -4.93
C VAL A 70 16.25 -12.30 -3.54
N ASP A 71 16.40 -13.16 -2.54
CA ASP A 71 16.12 -12.80 -1.15
C ASP A 71 16.95 -11.59 -0.71
N LYS A 72 16.32 -10.70 0.05
CA LYS A 72 16.85 -9.43 0.57
C LYS A 72 17.33 -8.43 -0.49
N LYS A 73 16.99 -8.61 -1.77
CA LYS A 73 17.37 -7.67 -2.82
C LYS A 73 16.67 -6.32 -2.62
N GLU A 74 17.47 -5.25 -2.52
CA GLU A 74 16.95 -3.88 -2.50
C GLU A 74 16.67 -3.39 -3.92
N ILE A 75 15.49 -2.80 -4.11
CA ILE A 75 15.01 -2.30 -5.39
C ILE A 75 14.26 -0.98 -5.22
N GLN A 76 14.09 -0.25 -6.32
CA GLN A 76 13.10 0.83 -6.40
C GLN A 76 12.03 0.45 -7.40
N LEU A 77 10.76 0.73 -7.06
CA LEU A 77 9.65 0.43 -7.94
C LEU A 77 8.56 1.51 -7.94
N LYS A 78 7.77 1.52 -9.01
CA LYS A 78 6.49 2.20 -9.11
C LYS A 78 5.42 1.12 -9.18
N TYR A 79 4.37 1.23 -8.38
CA TYR A 79 3.31 0.22 -8.34
C TYR A 79 1.93 0.86 -8.27
N ARG A 80 0.92 0.03 -8.51
CA ARG A 80 -0.46 0.29 -8.08
C ARG A 80 -0.95 -0.88 -7.23
N LEU A 81 -1.73 -0.57 -6.20
CA LEU A 81 -2.42 -1.59 -5.43
C LEU A 81 -3.53 -2.21 -6.27
N LEU A 82 -3.78 -3.49 -6.06
CA LEU A 82 -4.93 -4.19 -6.61
C LEU A 82 -5.99 -4.33 -5.52
N GLU A 83 -7.24 -4.58 -5.87
CA GLU A 83 -8.30 -4.76 -4.85
C GLU A 83 -8.30 -6.16 -4.23
N ASP A 84 -7.65 -7.12 -4.90
CA ASP A 84 -7.58 -8.50 -4.47
C ASP A 84 -6.44 -8.75 -3.47
N LEU A 85 -6.67 -9.71 -2.58
CA LEU A 85 -5.71 -10.17 -1.57
C LEU A 85 -5.14 -11.52 -1.97
N LYS A 86 -3.88 -11.77 -1.61
CA LYS A 86 -3.26 -13.09 -1.72
C LYS A 86 -3.24 -13.74 -0.34
N THR A 87 -3.90 -14.89 -0.21
CA THR A 87 -3.72 -15.78 0.95
C THR A 87 -2.51 -16.67 0.71
N CYS A 88 -1.66 -16.81 1.72
CA CYS A 88 -0.50 -17.68 1.80
C CYS A 88 -0.53 -18.43 3.14
N GLY A 89 0.14 -19.58 3.22
CA GLY A 89 0.00 -20.49 4.37
C GLY A 89 -1.09 -21.54 4.17
N PHE A 90 -1.21 -22.46 5.13
CA PHE A 90 -2.19 -23.55 5.11
C PHE A 90 -2.97 -23.61 6.42
N SER A 91 -4.27 -23.88 6.32
CA SER A 91 -5.23 -24.03 7.42
C SER A 91 -5.09 -22.93 8.48
N ASP A 92 -4.37 -23.21 9.57
CA ASP A 92 -4.39 -22.40 10.79
C ASP A 92 -3.31 -21.30 10.80
N SER A 93 -2.50 -21.20 9.74
CA SER A 93 -1.42 -20.20 9.60
C SER A 93 -1.57 -19.34 8.34
N GLU A 94 -2.81 -19.09 7.90
CA GLU A 94 -3.09 -18.26 6.73
C GLU A 94 -2.78 -16.77 6.97
N ALA A 95 -1.85 -16.22 6.20
CA ALA A 95 -1.57 -14.80 6.12
C ALA A 95 -2.16 -14.22 4.83
N ARG A 96 -2.76 -13.03 4.92
CA ARG A 96 -3.35 -12.32 3.78
C ARG A 96 -2.55 -11.07 3.47
N TYR A 97 -2.02 -11.00 2.25
CA TYR A 97 -1.22 -9.87 1.78
C TYR A 97 -1.97 -9.09 0.71
N GLN A 98 -1.88 -7.76 0.80
CA GLN A 98 -2.37 -6.87 -0.25
C GLN A 98 -1.57 -7.10 -1.53
N LYS A 99 -2.26 -7.31 -2.65
CA LYS A 99 -1.57 -7.45 -3.94
C LYS A 99 -1.24 -6.09 -4.52
N LEU A 100 -0.13 -6.05 -5.27
CA LEU A 100 0.22 -4.93 -6.13
C LEU A 100 0.65 -5.44 -7.51
N THR A 101 0.61 -4.55 -8.49
CA THR A 101 1.33 -4.74 -9.75
C THR A 101 2.39 -3.68 -9.91
N ILE A 102 3.55 -4.11 -10.39
CA ILE A 102 4.73 -3.30 -10.63
C ILE A 102 4.61 -2.68 -12.02
N ASN A 103 4.58 -1.36 -12.07
CA ASN A 103 4.55 -0.57 -13.30
C ASN A 103 5.98 -0.30 -13.83
N ALA A 104 6.95 -0.12 -12.92
CA ALA A 104 8.36 0.05 -13.25
C ALA A 104 9.24 -0.42 -12.08
N ILE A 105 10.43 -0.94 -12.38
CA ILE A 105 11.37 -1.49 -11.39
C ILE A 105 12.81 -1.26 -11.86
N LYS A 106 13.71 -0.98 -10.91
CA LYS A 106 15.16 -0.87 -11.13
C LYS A 106 15.92 -1.30 -9.88
N ASP A 107 17.18 -1.66 -10.06
CA ASP A 107 18.11 -1.87 -8.95
C ASP A 107 18.36 -0.54 -8.21
N ARG A 108 18.68 -0.65 -6.91
CA ARG A 108 19.10 0.50 -6.10
C ARG A 108 20.56 0.87 -6.38
#